data_AF-A0A259DC32-F1
#
_entry.id   AF-A0A259DC32-F1
#
_cell.length_a   1.000
_cell.length_b   1.000
_cell.length_c   1.000
_cell.angle_alpha   90.00
_cell.angle_beta   90.00
_cell.angle_gamma   90.00
#
_symmetry.space_group_name_H-M   'P 1'
#
loop_
_entity.id
_entity.type
_entity.pdbx_description
1 polymer ?
#
loop_
_entity_poly.entity_id
_entity_poly.type
_entity_poly.pdbx_seq_one_letter_code
_entity_poly.pdbx_strand_id
1 'polypeptide(L)'
;VCPTCFCHAEADVPALDGESSQHERVWDSCFGEAHGHLHGINVRPDIRSRYRQWLTHKLATWHDQFGRSGCVGCGRCIAWCPVGIDLTEEVAALTAGSQP
;
A
#
# COMPACT_ATOMS: atom_id res chain seq x y z
N VAL A 1 -10.36 1.29 0.20
CA VAL A 1 -9.58 0.71 -0.93
C VAL A 1 -9.45 1.75 -2.05
N CYS A 2 -8.25 2.03 -2.56
CA CYS A 2 -8.05 2.92 -3.72
C CYS A 2 -8.31 2.17 -5.03
N PRO A 3 -8.92 2.79 -6.07
CA PRO A 3 -9.33 2.09 -7.29
C PRO A 3 -8.15 1.65 -8.16
N THR A 4 -6.98 2.23 -7.94
CA THR A 4 -5.73 1.94 -8.63
C THR A 4 -4.81 1.01 -7.83
N CYS A 5 -5.27 0.48 -6.69
CA CYS A 5 -4.46 -0.42 -5.87
C CYS A 5 -4.49 -1.83 -6.47
N PHE A 6 -3.31 -2.42 -6.64
CA PHE A 6 -3.13 -3.78 -7.16
C PHE A 6 -2.34 -4.67 -6.17
N CYS A 7 -2.27 -4.26 -4.91
CA CYS A 7 -1.55 -4.99 -3.87
C CYS A 7 -2.21 -6.36 -3.63
N HIS A 8 -1.39 -7.38 -3.45
CA HIS A 8 -1.81 -8.74 -3.17
C HIS A 8 -0.81 -9.40 -2.22
N ALA A 9 -1.27 -10.44 -1.56
CA ALA A 9 -0.43 -11.42 -0.88
C ALA A 9 -0.39 -12.69 -1.73
N GLU A 10 0.73 -13.40 -1.68
CA GLU A 10 0.84 -14.77 -2.18
C GLU A 10 0.52 -15.71 -1.02
N ALA A 11 -0.31 -16.72 -1.27
CA ALA A 11 -0.72 -17.71 -0.28
C ALA A 11 -0.57 -19.13 -0.84
N ASP A 12 -0.01 -20.02 -0.04
CA ASP A 12 0.01 -21.46 -0.31
C ASP A 12 -1.13 -22.13 0.46
N VAL A 13 -2.06 -22.74 -0.27
CA VAL A 13 -3.20 -23.46 0.29
C VAL A 13 -2.95 -24.96 0.12
N PRO A 14 -2.53 -25.68 1.18
CA PRO A 14 -2.29 -27.11 1.08
C PRO A 14 -3.60 -27.88 0.90
N ALA A 15 -3.57 -28.91 0.06
CA ALA A 15 -4.66 -29.87 -0.03
C ALA A 15 -4.74 -30.71 1.24
N LEU A 16 -5.95 -31.12 1.62
CA LEU A 16 -6.19 -31.86 2.86
C LEU A 16 -5.59 -33.27 2.86
N ASP A 17 -5.32 -33.83 1.68
CA ASP A 17 -4.64 -35.12 1.50
C ASP A 17 -3.13 -35.03 1.74
N GLY A 18 -2.56 -33.82 1.77
CA GLY A 18 -1.13 -33.57 1.92
C GLY A 18 -0.28 -33.85 0.67
N GLU A 19 -0.91 -34.14 -0.47
CA GLU A 19 -0.20 -34.51 -1.71
C GLU A 19 0.05 -33.31 -2.62
N SER A 20 -0.65 -32.20 -2.41
CA SER A 20 -0.55 -31.01 -3.26
C SER A 20 -0.78 -29.71 -2.50
N SER A 21 -0.43 -28.59 -3.13
CA SER A 21 -0.76 -27.24 -2.66
C SER A 21 -1.07 -26.35 -3.86
N GLN A 22 -1.92 -25.35 -3.63
CA GLN A 22 -2.22 -24.31 -4.60
C GLN A 22 -1.56 -23.01 -4.18
N HIS A 23 -0.83 -22.39 -5.11
CA HIS A 23 -0.26 -21.06 -4.92
C HIS A 23 -1.20 -20.03 -5.54
N GLU A 24 -1.74 -19.13 -4.72
CA GLU A 24 -2.73 -18.16 -5.16
C GLU A 24 -2.38 -16.72 -4.76
N ARG A 25 -2.80 -15.79 -5.62
CA ARG A 25 -2.78 -14.35 -5.33
C ARG A 25 -4.10 -13.92 -4.72
N VAL A 26 -4.03 -13.36 -3.52
CA VAL A 26 -5.19 -12.85 -2.80
C VAL A 26 -5.08 -11.34 -2.70
N TRP A 27 -6.17 -10.63 -2.98
CA TRP A 27 -6.22 -9.17 -2.81
C TRP A 27 -5.85 -8.78 -1.37
N ASP A 28 -4.89 -7.88 -1.25
CA ASP A 28 -4.38 -7.41 0.04
C ASP A 28 -4.00 -5.93 -0.05
N SER A 29 -3.53 -5.36 1.05
CA SER A 29 -3.16 -3.97 1.18
C SER A 29 -1.69 -3.84 1.55
N CYS A 30 -0.98 -2.90 0.92
CA CYS A 30 0.38 -2.52 1.36
C CYS A 30 0.42 -1.87 2.75
N PHE A 31 -0.74 -1.60 3.36
CA PHE A 31 -0.85 -1.22 4.77
C PHE A 31 -0.79 -2.40 5.74
N GLY A 32 -0.97 -3.63 5.26
CA GLY A 32 -0.84 -4.83 6.07
C GLY A 32 0.59 -5.03 6.56
N GLU A 33 0.75 -5.53 7.77
CA GLU A 33 2.07 -5.83 8.34
C GLU A 33 2.81 -6.92 7.54
N ALA A 34 2.07 -7.94 7.08
CA ALA A 34 2.61 -9.04 6.29
C ALA A 34 3.25 -8.55 4.97
N HIS A 35 2.70 -7.52 4.32
CA HIS A 35 3.24 -6.93 3.10
C HIS A 35 4.63 -6.30 3.30
N GLY A 36 5.05 -6.07 4.55
CA GLY A 36 6.39 -5.62 4.92
C GLY A 36 7.44 -6.73 5.02
N HIS A 37 7.05 -8.00 4.99
CA HIS A 37 7.95 -9.12 5.22
C HIS A 37 8.69 -9.52 3.94
N LEU A 38 10.02 -9.38 3.96
CA LEU A 38 10.92 -9.83 2.91
C LEU A 38 12.04 -10.64 3.55
N HIS A 39 12.23 -11.89 3.11
CA HIS A 39 13.31 -12.77 3.58
C HIS A 39 13.45 -12.83 5.12
N GLY A 40 12.33 -12.94 5.84
CA GLY A 40 12.32 -13.01 7.30
C GLY A 40 12.50 -11.68 8.03
N ILE A 41 12.61 -10.56 7.30
CA ILE A 41 12.74 -9.22 7.86
C ILE A 41 11.49 -8.41 7.53
N ASN A 42 10.90 -7.77 8.53
CA ASN A 42 9.87 -6.77 8.29
C ASN A 42 10.52 -5.40 8.02
N VAL A 43 10.53 -4.96 6.76
CA VAL A 43 11.14 -3.68 6.36
C VAL A 43 10.26 -2.46 6.70
N ARG A 44 9.00 -2.70 7.11
CA ARG A 44 8.03 -1.68 7.53
C ARG A 44 7.26 -2.14 8.76
N PRO A 45 7.91 -2.26 9.93
CA PRO A 45 7.34 -2.85 11.14
C PRO A 45 6.29 -1.96 11.81
N ASP A 46 6.37 -0.64 11.62
CA ASP A 46 5.47 0.33 12.22
C ASP A 46 4.41 0.87 11.23
N ILE A 47 3.27 1.32 11.76
CA ILE A 47 2.16 1.86 10.94
C ILE A 47 2.61 3.11 10.15
N ARG A 48 3.51 3.92 10.71
CA ARG A 48 3.98 5.16 10.07
C ARG A 48 4.80 4.87 8.82
N SER A 49 5.69 3.88 8.85
CA SER A 49 6.45 3.46 7.66
C SER A 49 5.55 2.85 6.58
N ARG A 50 4.50 2.10 6.96
CA ARG A 50 3.48 1.59 6.05
C ARG A 50 2.64 2.69 5.41
N TYR A 51 2.21 3.68 6.21
CA TYR A 51 1.50 4.86 5.71
C TYR A 51 2.35 5.66 4.73
N ARG A 52 3.63 5.90 5.07
CA ARG A 52 4.59 6.56 4.17
C ARG A 52 4.70 5.81 2.85
N GLN A 53 4.88 4.49 2.88
CA GLN A 53 4.96 3.66 1.68
C GLN A 53 3.70 3.78 0.81
N TRP A 54 2.52 3.71 1.40
CA TRP A 54 1.27 3.85 0.65
C TRP A 54 1.16 5.23 -0.01
N LEU A 55 1.45 6.30 0.74
CA LEU A 55 1.35 7.67 0.26
C LEU A 55 2.36 7.92 -0.87
N THR A 56 3.64 7.63 -0.65
CA THR A 56 4.70 7.89 -1.63
C THR A 56 4.57 7.00 -2.86
N HIS A 57 4.16 5.74 -2.71
CA HIS A 57 3.89 4.90 -3.87
C HIS A 57 2.78 5.48 -4.74
N LYS A 58 1.67 5.94 -4.12
CA LYS A 58 0.53 6.49 -4.86
C LYS A 58 0.81 7.83 -5.52
N LEU A 59 1.57 8.70 -4.88
CA LEU A 59 1.70 10.10 -5.30
C LEU A 59 3.07 10.44 -5.92
N ALA A 60 4.10 9.62 -5.70
CA ALA A 60 5.43 9.84 -6.24
C ALA A 60 5.86 8.68 -7.16
N THR A 61 6.11 7.49 -6.62
CA THR A 61 6.72 6.37 -7.38
C THR A 61 5.86 5.92 -8.57
N TRP A 62 4.55 6.13 -8.53
CA TRP A 62 3.67 5.91 -9.66
C TRP A 62 4.02 6.76 -10.90
N HIS A 63 4.55 7.98 -10.71
CA HIS A 63 5.05 8.79 -11.82
C HIS A 63 6.22 8.11 -12.52
N ASP A 64 7.18 7.58 -11.76
CA ASP A 64 8.33 6.86 -12.32
C ASP A 64 7.92 5.54 -13.00
N GLN A 65 6.94 4.82 -12.42
CA GLN A 65 6.50 3.52 -12.93
C GLN A 65 5.54 3.62 -14.12
N PHE A 66 4.66 4.62 -14.14
CA PHE A 66 3.51 4.66 -15.05
C PHE A 66 3.31 6.02 -15.73
N GLY A 67 4.18 7.00 -15.48
CA GLY A 67 4.06 8.35 -16.04
C GLY A 67 2.88 9.16 -15.52
N ARG A 68 2.22 8.71 -14.44
CA ARG A 68 1.03 9.35 -13.87
C ARG A 68 0.91 9.12 -12.37
N SER A 69 0.09 9.93 -11.69
CA SER A 69 -0.25 9.66 -10.29
C SER A 69 -1.14 8.42 -10.14
N GLY A 70 -0.90 7.66 -9.08
CA GLY A 70 -1.79 6.58 -8.64
C GLY A 70 -2.97 7.07 -7.81
N CYS A 71 -2.93 8.31 -7.32
CA CYS A 71 -4.09 8.95 -6.71
C CYS A 71 -4.98 9.57 -7.79
N VAL A 72 -6.25 9.14 -7.85
CA VAL A 72 -7.24 9.66 -8.82
C VAL A 72 -8.28 10.59 -8.18
N GLY A 73 -8.03 11.07 -6.96
CA GLY A 73 -8.96 11.97 -6.26
C GLY A 73 -10.28 11.32 -5.80
N CYS A 74 -10.34 10.00 -5.63
CA CYS A 74 -11.59 9.32 -5.28
C CYS A 74 -12.11 9.57 -3.83
N GLY A 75 -11.37 10.29 -2.99
CA GLY A 75 -11.78 10.71 -1.64
C GLY A 75 -11.90 9.61 -0.56
N ARG A 76 -11.95 8.32 -0.94
CA ARG A 76 -12.19 7.20 0.00
C ARG A 76 -11.18 7.06 1.13
N CYS A 77 -9.93 7.47 0.92
CA CYS A 77 -8.92 7.44 1.97
C CYS A 77 -9.18 8.45 3.09
N ILE A 78 -9.79 9.60 2.77
CA ILE A 78 -10.17 10.64 3.73
C ILE A 78 -11.52 10.25 4.37
N ALA A 79 -12.52 9.98 3.53
CA ALA A 79 -13.89 9.71 3.98
C ALA A 79 -14.01 8.49 4.91
N TRP A 80 -13.14 7.49 4.76
CA TRP A 80 -13.16 6.26 5.56
C TRP A 80 -12.00 6.16 6.54
N CYS A 81 -11.21 7.22 6.74
CA CYS A 81 -10.15 7.19 7.73
C CYS A 81 -10.76 7.17 9.14
N PRO A 82 -10.54 6.13 9.97
CA PRO A 82 -11.14 6.05 11.30
C PRO A 82 -10.57 7.10 12.27
N VAL A 83 -9.40 7.66 11.96
CA VAL A 83 -8.69 8.62 12.81
C VAL A 83 -8.59 10.02 12.17
N GLY A 84 -9.31 10.27 11.07
CA GLY A 84 -9.45 11.60 10.49
C GLY A 84 -8.21 12.17 9.79
N ILE A 85 -7.32 11.33 9.26
CA ILE A 85 -6.17 11.80 8.46
C ILE A 85 -6.66 12.35 7.13
N ASP A 86 -6.31 13.60 6.83
CA ASP A 86 -6.51 14.21 5.51
C ASP A 86 -5.27 14.01 4.63
N LEU A 87 -5.41 13.24 3.56
CA LEU A 87 -4.31 12.98 2.62
C LEU A 87 -3.79 14.28 1.97
N THR A 88 -4.65 15.27 1.73
CA THR A 88 -4.24 16.53 1.09
C THR A 88 -3.33 17.35 1.98
N GLU A 89 -3.61 17.37 3.29
CA GLU A 89 -2.76 18.03 4.29
C GLU A 89 -1.40 17.34 4.40
N GLU A 90 -1.38 16.01 4.44
CA GLU A 90 -0.14 15.23 4.51
C GLU A 90 0.74 15.42 3.26
N VAL A 91 0.14 15.46 2.08
CA VAL A 91 0.86 15.76 0.83
C VAL A 91 1.41 17.18 0.85
N ALA A 92 0.60 18.16 1.23
CA ALA A 92 1.03 19.55 1.33
C ALA A 92 2.22 19.68 2.30
N ALA A 93 2.16 19.04 3.46
CA ALA A 93 3.23 19.03 4.45
C ALA A 93 4.53 18.41 3.91
N LEU A 94 4.43 17.31 3.16
CA LEU A 94 5.60 16.65 2.55
C LEU A 94 6.25 17.50 1.44
N THR A 95 5.46 18.27 0.70
CA THR A 95 5.96 19.12 -0.40
C THR A 95 6.33 20.54 0.02
N ALA A 96 5.97 20.97 1.24
CA ALA A 96 6.20 22.35 1.70
C ALA A 96 7.69 22.75 1.75
N GLY A 97 8.61 21.79 1.84
CA GLY A 97 10.06 22.02 1.75
C GLY A 97 10.66 21.77 0.37
N SER A 98 9.85 21.31 -0.59
CA SER A 98 10.24 21.00 -1.96
C SER A 98 9.92 22.21 -2.85
N GLN A 99 10.73 23.27 -2.78
CA GLN A 99 10.70 24.26 -3.85
C GLN A 99 11.25 23.61 -5.13
N PRO A 100 10.69 23.92 -6.33
CA PRO A 100 11.27 23.46 -7.59
C PRO A 100 12.71 23.93 -7.77
#